data_AF-X1H258-F1
#
_entry.id   AF-X1H258-F1
#
_cell.length_a   1.000
_cell.length_b   1.000
_cell.length_c   1.000
_cell.angle_alpha   90.00
_cell.angle_beta   90.00
_cell.angle_gamma   90.00
#
_symmetry.space_group_name_H-M   'P 1'
#
loop_
_entity.id
_entity.type
_entity.pdbx_description
1 polymer ?
#
loop_
_entity_poly.entity_id
_entity_poly.type
_entity_poly.pdbx_seq_one_letter_code
_entity_poly.pdbx_strand_id
1 'polypeptide(L)'
;VADIPAGWHLCDGTKGTPDLRSRFVVGAGDSFDVDDTGGQASHDHDFTADEHRHRFDAGIGLERETGLKARTTYTAATGTTDLKIALPLFYSLAFIMKIIGI
;
A
#
# COMPACT_ATOMS: atom_id res chain seq x y z
N VAL A 1 28.62 -4.95 -1.98
CA VAL A 1 28.90 -4.10 -0.80
C VAL A 1 30.41 -3.85 -0.81
N ALA A 2 30.84 -2.59 -0.75
CA ALA A 2 32.26 -2.28 -0.54
C ALA A 2 32.73 -2.92 0.77
N ASP A 3 34.01 -3.22 0.90
CA ASP A 3 34.58 -3.86 2.09
C ASP A 3 34.09 -3.20 3.38
N ILE A 4 33.27 -3.92 4.15
CA ILE A 4 32.78 -3.43 5.44
C ILE A 4 34.00 -3.33 6.36
N PRO A 5 34.30 -2.15 6.95
CA PRO A 5 35.47 -2.00 7.79
C PRO A 5 35.47 -2.96 8.99
N ALA A 6 36.65 -3.37 9.42
CA ALA A 6 36.78 -4.18 10.63
C ALA A 6 36.09 -3.51 11.83
N GLY A 7 35.38 -4.31 12.63
CA GLY A 7 34.56 -3.82 13.75
C GLY A 7 33.20 -3.24 13.35
N TRP A 8 32.81 -3.31 12.07
CA TRP A 8 31.46 -3.01 11.61
C TRP A 8 30.81 -4.27 11.03
N HIS A 9 29.48 -4.31 11.06
CA HIS A 9 28.69 -5.38 10.49
C HIS A 9 27.49 -4.78 9.73
N LEU A 10 27.01 -5.47 8.71
CA LEU A 10 25.81 -5.05 7.99
C LEU A 10 24.61 -5.09 8.94
N CYS A 11 23.74 -4.10 8.88
CA CYS A 11 22.45 -4.13 9.59
C CYS A 11 21.50 -5.12 8.90
N ASP A 12 21.73 -6.42 9.13
CA ASP A 12 21.04 -7.54 8.46
C ASP A 12 20.26 -8.45 9.43
N GLY A 13 20.13 -8.04 10.70
CA GLY A 13 19.47 -8.84 11.74
C GLY A 13 20.39 -9.85 12.43
N THR A 14 21.65 -9.96 12.01
CA THR A 14 22.63 -10.85 12.62
C THR A 14 23.59 -10.08 13.52
N LYS A 15 24.28 -10.80 14.42
CA LYS A 15 25.25 -10.25 15.40
C LYS A 15 24.69 -9.09 16.25
N GLY A 16 23.39 -9.13 16.55
CA GLY A 16 22.71 -8.12 17.37
C GLY A 16 22.44 -6.80 16.64
N THR A 17 22.63 -6.74 15.32
CA THR A 17 22.23 -5.58 14.51
C THR A 17 20.73 -5.63 14.17
N PRO A 18 20.05 -4.48 13.98
CA PRO A 18 18.72 -4.48 13.38
C PRO A 18 18.79 -4.90 11.90
N ASP A 19 17.73 -5.47 11.34
CA ASP A 19 17.62 -5.72 9.90
C ASP A 19 17.06 -4.48 9.19
N LEU A 20 17.93 -3.67 8.59
CA LEU A 20 17.55 -2.44 7.89
C LEU A 20 17.56 -2.59 6.35
N ARG A 21 17.69 -3.82 5.85
CA ARG A 21 17.69 -4.07 4.41
C ARG A 21 16.30 -3.78 3.84
N SER A 22 16.25 -3.05 2.73
CA SER A 22 15.00 -2.66 2.06
C SER A 22 14.02 -1.90 2.96
N ARG A 23 14.54 -1.08 3.89
CA ARG A 23 13.73 -0.23 4.78
C ARG A 23 14.01 1.25 4.57
N PHE A 24 12.97 2.06 4.75
CA PHE A 24 13.12 3.50 4.99
C PHE A 24 13.20 3.74 6.50
N VAL A 25 14.19 4.53 6.92
CA VAL A 25 14.42 4.82 8.35
C VAL A 25 13.56 6.00 8.79
N VAL A 26 12.85 5.85 9.90
CA VAL A 26 12.08 6.90 10.59
C VAL A 26 12.66 7.11 11.99
N GLY A 27 12.57 8.34 12.52
CA GLY A 27 13.01 8.64 13.87
C GLY A 27 12.10 8.00 14.92
N ALA A 28 12.71 7.36 15.91
CA ALA A 28 12.01 6.80 17.07
C ALA A 28 11.88 7.83 18.22
N GLY A 29 10.96 7.58 19.16
CA GLY A 29 10.82 8.34 20.41
C GLY A 29 9.64 9.31 20.48
N ASP A 30 8.79 9.32 19.46
CA ASP A 30 7.49 10.02 19.48
C ASP A 30 6.38 9.04 19.08
N SER A 31 6.02 8.99 17.79
CA SER A 31 4.96 8.11 17.28
C SER A 31 5.41 6.66 17.03
N PHE A 32 6.71 6.39 17.11
CA PHE A 32 7.30 5.07 16.84
C PHE A 32 8.28 4.70 17.94
N ASP A 33 8.18 3.46 18.41
CA ASP A 33 9.13 2.87 19.34
C ASP A 33 10.41 2.43 18.60
N VAL A 34 11.48 2.17 19.36
CA VAL A 34 12.71 1.61 18.79
C VAL A 34 12.39 0.23 18.20
N ASP A 35 12.92 -0.02 16.99
CA ASP A 35 12.71 -1.24 16.21
C ASP A 35 11.29 -1.48 15.68
N ASP A 36 10.39 -0.50 15.80
CA ASP A 36 9.10 -0.56 15.13
C ASP A 36 9.27 -0.70 13.61
N THR A 37 8.39 -1.51 13.01
CA THR A 37 8.35 -1.72 11.56
C THR A 37 6.95 -1.54 11.02
N GLY A 38 6.84 -1.03 9.80
CA GLY A 38 5.57 -0.83 9.13
C GLY A 38 5.74 -0.33 7.70
N GLY A 39 4.62 0.04 7.09
CA GLY A 39 4.55 0.47 5.70
C GLY A 39 4.51 -0.70 4.71
N GLN A 40 4.22 -0.37 3.45
CA GLN A 40 4.21 -1.32 2.34
C GLN A 40 4.85 -0.66 1.11
N ALA A 41 5.59 -1.44 0.31
CA ALA A 41 6.18 -0.95 -0.94
C ALA A 41 5.13 -0.67 -2.03
N SER A 42 3.94 -1.24 -1.88
CA SER A 42 2.80 -1.07 -2.77
C SER A 42 1.51 -1.15 -1.98
N HIS A 43 0.46 -0.50 -2.46
CA HIS A 43 -0.90 -0.67 -1.94
C HIS A 43 -1.93 -0.48 -3.05
N ASP A 44 -3.13 -0.97 -2.77
CA ASP A 44 -4.36 -0.72 -3.52
C ASP A 44 -5.42 -0.14 -2.56
N HIS A 45 -6.58 0.18 -3.10
CA HIS A 45 -7.73 0.65 -2.34
C HIS A 45 -8.98 -0.10 -2.75
N ASP A 46 -9.71 -0.58 -1.75
CA ASP A 46 -11.10 -1.00 -1.97
C ASP A 46 -11.99 0.23 -2.09
N PHE A 47 -12.98 0.15 -2.98
CA PHE A 47 -14.00 1.18 -3.14
C PHE A 47 -15.40 0.59 -3.15
N THR A 48 -16.35 1.42 -2.74
CA THR A 48 -17.78 1.23 -2.95
C THR A 48 -18.32 2.51 -3.55
N ALA A 49 -18.93 2.43 -4.73
CA ALA A 49 -19.50 3.59 -5.40
C ALA A 49 -20.89 3.94 -4.82
N ASP A 50 -21.25 5.22 -4.88
CA ASP A 50 -22.60 5.66 -4.53
C ASP A 50 -23.64 5.02 -5.44
N GLU A 51 -24.76 4.57 -4.84
CA GLU A 51 -25.90 4.12 -5.63
C GLU A 51 -26.54 5.32 -6.31
N HIS A 52 -26.71 5.22 -7.63
CA HIS A 52 -27.70 6.03 -8.33
C HIS A 52 -28.48 5.16 -9.30
N ARG A 53 -29.69 5.62 -9.62
CA ARG A 53 -30.66 4.85 -10.41
C ARG A 53 -31.02 5.63 -11.66
N HIS A 54 -31.03 4.93 -12.78
CA HIS A 54 -31.58 5.48 -14.01
C HIS A 54 -33.08 5.19 -14.05
N ARG A 55 -33.84 6.20 -14.43
CA ARG A 55 -35.27 6.10 -14.70
C ARG A 55 -35.51 6.41 -16.17
N PHE A 56 -36.29 5.57 -16.82
CA PHE A 56 -36.87 5.91 -18.10
C PHE A 56 -38.23 6.55 -17.84
N ASP A 57 -38.42 7.78 -18.31
CA ASP A 57 -39.69 8.48 -18.18
C ASP A 57 -40.67 8.03 -19.27
N ALA A 58 -41.96 8.07 -18.94
CA ALA A 58 -43.02 7.70 -19.88
C ALA A 58 -43.06 8.67 -21.07
N GLY A 59 -43.30 8.16 -22.27
CA GLY A 59 -43.51 8.97 -23.48
C GLY A 59 -42.44 8.84 -24.58
N ILE A 60 -41.39 8.04 -24.38
CA ILE A 60 -40.32 7.82 -25.38
C ILE A 60 -40.69 6.86 -26.54
N GLY A 61 -41.98 6.57 -26.76
CA GLY A 61 -42.44 5.80 -27.92
C GLY A 61 -42.02 4.32 -27.97
N LEU A 62 -41.48 3.77 -26.89
CA LEU A 62 -41.14 2.34 -26.81
C LEU A 62 -42.40 1.52 -26.58
N GLU A 63 -42.69 0.61 -27.50
CA GLU A 63 -43.81 -0.33 -27.41
C GLU A 63 -43.65 -1.25 -26.19
N ARG A 64 -44.75 -1.41 -25.44
CA ARG A 64 -44.74 -1.92 -24.06
C ARG A 64 -44.59 -3.42 -24.04
N GLU A 65 -43.39 -3.93 -24.30
CA GLU A 65 -43.07 -5.31 -23.97
C GLU A 65 -42.92 -5.49 -22.46
N THR A 66 -43.46 -6.59 -21.93
CA THR A 66 -43.58 -6.89 -20.50
C THR A 66 -42.25 -7.07 -19.75
N GLY A 67 -41.12 -7.01 -20.46
CA GLY A 67 -39.76 -7.15 -19.91
C GLY A 67 -39.07 -5.85 -19.50
N LEU A 68 -39.57 -4.68 -19.90
CA LEU A 68 -38.87 -3.41 -19.62
C LEU A 68 -39.23 -2.88 -18.22
N LYS A 69 -38.25 -2.89 -17.31
CA LYS A 69 -38.39 -2.27 -15.98
C LYS A 69 -38.15 -0.75 -16.09
N ALA A 70 -39.07 0.06 -15.57
CA ALA A 70 -38.99 1.53 -15.60
C ALA A 70 -37.81 2.13 -14.82
N ARG A 71 -37.13 1.32 -14.00
CA ARG A 71 -35.99 1.70 -13.17
C ARG A 71 -34.98 0.57 -13.15
N THR A 72 -33.70 0.90 -13.22
CA THR A 72 -32.64 -0.10 -13.01
C THR A 72 -32.71 -0.64 -11.58
N THR A 73 -32.49 -1.94 -11.43
CA THR A 73 -32.17 -2.59 -10.15
C THR A 73 -30.67 -2.68 -10.07
N TYR A 74 -30.07 -2.12 -9.02
CA TYR A 74 -28.61 -2.15 -8.89
C TYR A 74 -28.18 -2.28 -7.44
N THR A 75 -27.07 -2.99 -7.26
CA THR A 75 -26.26 -3.05 -6.04
C THR A 75 -25.06 -2.12 -6.23
N ALA A 76 -24.64 -1.42 -5.19
CA ALA A 76 -23.45 -0.54 -5.26
C ALA A 76 -22.28 -1.28 -5.92
N ALA A 77 -21.63 -0.63 -6.88
CA ALA A 77 -20.44 -1.21 -7.50
C ALA A 77 -19.33 -1.23 -6.45
N THR A 78 -18.75 -2.40 -6.22
CA THR A 78 -17.58 -2.58 -5.37
C THR A 78 -16.41 -3.08 -6.20
N GLY A 79 -15.21 -2.81 -5.74
CA GLY A 79 -14.00 -3.31 -6.38
C GLY A 79 -12.74 -2.82 -5.68
N THR A 80 -11.61 -3.16 -6.27
CA THR A 80 -10.29 -2.77 -5.79
C THR A 80 -9.56 -2.05 -6.94
N THR A 81 -8.80 -1.01 -6.62
CA THR A 81 -7.95 -0.34 -7.60
C THR A 81 -6.76 -1.24 -7.98
N ASP A 82 -6.10 -0.93 -9.10
CA ASP A 82 -4.84 -1.62 -9.42
C ASP A 82 -3.77 -1.34 -8.37
N LEU A 83 -2.97 -2.37 -8.05
CA LEU A 83 -1.83 -2.27 -7.16
C LEU A 83 -0.81 -1.28 -7.71
N LYS A 84 -0.39 -0.32 -6.88
CA LYS A 84 0.63 0.66 -7.28
C LYS A 84 1.79 0.70 -6.30
N ILE A 85 3.00 0.73 -6.85
CA ILE A 85 4.23 0.94 -6.09
C ILE A 85 4.21 2.36 -5.51
N ALA A 86 4.41 2.46 -4.20
CA ALA A 86 4.34 3.70 -3.43
C ALA A 86 5.73 4.18 -2.96
N LEU A 87 6.80 3.71 -3.61
CA LEU A 87 8.17 4.08 -3.27
C LEU A 87 8.47 5.51 -3.77
N PRO A 88 8.81 6.47 -2.89
CA PRO A 88 9.30 7.78 -3.33
C PRO A 88 10.65 7.62 -4.04
N LEU A 89 11.09 8.65 -4.78
CA LEU A 89 12.47 8.67 -5.30
C LEU A 89 13.45 8.46 -4.15
N PHE A 90 14.31 7.45 -4.28
CA PHE A 90 15.23 7.05 -3.22
C PHE A 90 16.64 6.86 -3.76
N TYR A 91 17.61 6.97 -2.84
CA TYR A 91 18.97 6.56 -3.06
C TYR A 91 19.29 5.40 -2.13
N SER A 92 19.81 4.30 -2.66
CA SER A 92 20.07 3.10 -1.87
C SER A 92 21.45 3.18 -1.21
N LEU A 93 21.50 3.05 0.11
CA LEU A 93 22.72 2.99 0.92
C LEU A 93 22.74 1.68 1.72
N ALA A 94 23.95 1.20 2.03
CA ALA A 94 24.11 0.11 2.98
C ALA A 94 24.21 0.69 4.40
N PHE A 95 23.37 0.19 5.31
CA PHE A 95 23.46 0.51 6.74
C PHE A 95 24.41 -0.47 7.42
N ILE A 96 25.40 0.05 8.15
CA ILE A 96 26.35 -0.74 8.94
C ILE A 96 26.33 -0.26 10.39
N MET A 97 26.52 -1.18 11.33
CA MET A 97 26.58 -0.92 12.76
C MET A 97 27.92 -1.39 13.31
N LYS A 98 28.52 -0.58 14.20
CA LYS A 98 29.75 -0.97 14.88
C LYS A 98 29.44 -2.11 15.85
N ILE A 99 30.20 -3.19 15.75
CA ILE A 99 30.15 -4.33 16.68
C ILE A 99 31.43 -4.33 17.51
N ILE A 100 31.28 -4.42 18.83
CA ILE A 100 32.41 -4.62 19.74
C ILE A 100 32.60 -6.13 19.83
N GLY A 101 33.85 -6.60 19.65
CA GLY A 101 34.18 -8.02 19.58
C GLY A 101 33.49 -8.83 20.68
N ILE A 102 32.78 -9.88 20.26
CA ILE A 102 32.27 -10.94 21.13
C ILE A 102 33.44 -11.87 21.47
#